data_AF-A0A2V7MUH8-F1
#
_entry.id   AF-A0A2V7MUH8-F1
#
_cell.length_a   1.000
_cell.length_b   1.000
_cell.length_c   1.000
_cell.angle_alpha   90.00
_cell.angle_beta   90.00
_cell.angle_gamma   90.00
#
_symmetry.space_group_name_H-M   'P 1'
#
loop_
_entity.id
_entity.type
_entity.pdbx_description
1 polymer ?
#
loop_
_entity_poly.entity_id
_entity_poly.type
_entity_poly.pdbx_seq_one_letter_code
_entity_poly.pdbx_strand_id
1 'polypeptide(L)' 'MCFALDGGVWLHRHVHNGERMVHLVSADKARLLALGQDLGMRTEWLQYKPLKDPRSGIRVPAWHWDLWGVNLERLDTRAP' A
#
# COMPACT_ATOMS: atom_id res chain seq x y z
N MET A 1 6.02 3.61 -8.00
CA MET A 1 6.90 4.01 -6.88
C MET A 1 7.03 5.53 -6.73
N CYS A 2 7.48 6.32 -7.73
CA CYS A 2 7.61 7.79 -7.57
C CYS A 2 6.30 8.49 -7.15
N PHE A 3 5.17 8.11 -7.75
CA PHE A 3 3.86 8.62 -7.32
C PHE A 3 3.58 8.43 -5.82
N ALA A 4 3.98 7.28 -5.26
CA ALA A 4 3.84 7.01 -3.82
C ALA A 4 4.79 7.86 -2.97
N LEU A 5 6.02 8.07 -3.46
CA LEU A 5 7.03 8.93 -2.82
C LEU A 5 6.60 10.40 -2.81
N ASP A 6 5.86 10.84 -3.82
CA ASP A 6 5.33 12.20 -3.94
C ASP A 6 4.02 12.40 -3.15
N GLY A 7 3.70 11.46 -2.25
CA GLY A 7 2.53 11.51 -1.38
C GLY A 7 1.24 10.98 -2.01
N GLY A 8 1.29 10.43 -3.22
CA GLY A 8 0.17 9.64 -3.77
C GLY A 8 0.01 8.30 -3.04
N VAL A 9 -1.15 7.65 -3.19
CA VAL A 9 -1.32 6.25 -2.79
C VAL A 9 -1.22 5.38 -4.02
N TRP A 10 -0.24 4.50 -4.06
CA TRP A 10 -0.04 3.58 -5.17
C TRP A 10 -0.56 2.20 -4.81
N LEU A 11 -1.49 1.70 -5.63
CA LEU A 11 -2.00 0.34 -5.57
C LEU A 11 -1.32 -0.48 -6.68
N HIS A 12 -0.63 -1.55 -6.28
CA HIS A 12 0.02 -2.47 -7.20
C HIS A 12 -0.49 -3.89 -6.98
N ARG A 13 -1.08 -4.51 -8.02
CA ARG A 13 -1.52 -5.91 -8.01
C ARG A 13 -0.37 -6.81 -8.48
N HIS A 14 -0.15 -7.91 -7.78
CA HIS A 14 0.91 -8.87 -8.07
C HIS A 14 0.47 -10.31 -7.77
N VAL A 15 1.15 -11.30 -8.35
CA VAL A 15 0.99 -12.71 -8.01
C VAL A 15 2.31 -13.19 -7.43
N HIS A 16 2.29 -13.62 -6.17
CA HIS A 16 3.47 -14.09 -5.44
C HIS A 16 3.25 -15.54 -5.02
N ASN A 17 4.15 -16.44 -5.44
CA ASN A 17 4.04 -17.89 -5.23
C ASN A 17 2.68 -18.50 -5.65
N GLY A 18 2.08 -17.98 -6.72
CA GLY A 18 0.77 -18.41 -7.22
C GLY A 18 -0.43 -17.76 -6.53
N GLU A 19 -0.21 -16.98 -5.46
CA GLU A 19 -1.27 -16.27 -4.75
C GLU A 19 -1.39 -14.81 -5.22
N ARG A 20 -2.62 -14.35 -5.42
CA ARG A 20 -2.89 -12.95 -5.78
C ARG A 20 -2.73 -12.06 -4.55
N MET A 21 -2.07 -10.92 -4.74
CA MET A 21 -1.88 -9.92 -3.70
C MET A 21 -2.03 -8.50 -4.24
N VAL A 22 -2.35 -7.58 -3.33
CA VAL A 22 -2.26 -6.13 -3.56
C VAL A 22 -1.27 -5.53 -2.58
N HIS A 23 -0.41 -4.68 -3.12
CA HIS A 23 0.44 -3.79 -2.36
C HIS A 23 -0.11 -2.38 -2.41
N LEU A 24 -0.48 -1.81 -1.26
CA LEU A 24 -0.89 -0.41 -1.14
C LEU A 24 0.18 0.36 -0.39
N VAL A 25 0.73 1.42 -0.99
CA VAL A 25 1.90 2.12 -0.45
C VAL A 25 1.84 3.63 -0.66
N SER A 26 2.33 4.38 0.34
CA SER A 26 2.56 5.83 0.27
C SER A 26 3.68 6.29 1.20
N ALA A 27 4.35 7.38 0.84
CA ALA A 27 5.19 8.17 1.74
C ALA A 27 4.39 9.19 2.57
N ASP A 28 3.09 9.35 2.31
CA ASP A 28 2.17 10.10 3.17
C ASP A 28 1.36 9.13 4.02
N LYS A 29 1.77 8.97 5.30
CA LYS A 29 1.09 8.07 6.25
C LYS A 29 -0.37 8.47 6.46
N ALA A 30 -0.65 9.76 6.59
CA ALA A 30 -1.97 10.25 6.93
C ALA A 30 -2.96 9.96 5.80
N ARG A 31 -2.55 10.24 4.56
CA ARG A 31 -3.36 9.91 3.38
C ARG A 31 -3.58 8.41 3.21
N LEU A 32 -2.56 7.59 3.43
CA LEU A 32 -2.70 6.14 3.38
C LEU A 32 -3.68 5.63 4.46
N LEU A 33 -3.57 6.13 5.68
CA LEU A 33 -4.50 5.78 6.76
C LEU A 33 -5.94 6.19 6.45
N ALA A 34 -6.16 7.39 5.92
CA ALA A 34 -7.49 7.86 5.53
C ALA A 34 -8.12 6.94 4.48
N LEU A 35 -7.39 6.62 3.41
CA LEU A 35 -7.88 5.66 2.40
C LEU A 35 -8.10 4.27 3.00
N GLY A 36 -7.22 3.83 3.89
CA GLY A 36 -7.36 2.56 4.59
C GLY A 36 -8.66 2.48 5.38
N GLN A 37 -9.07 3.55 6.07
CA GLN A 37 -10.33 3.60 6.79
C GLN A 37 -11.52 3.40 5.85
N ASP A 38 -11.53 4.10 4.71
CA ASP A 38 -12.58 3.96 3.69
C ASP A 38 -12.66 2.52 3.15
N LEU A 39 -11.50 1.90 2.94
CA LEU A 39 -11.37 0.52 2.47
C LEU A 39 -11.59 -0.53 3.58
N GLY A 40 -11.71 -0.13 4.85
CA GLY A 40 -11.85 -1.05 5.99
C GLY A 40 -10.56 -1.78 6.37
N MET A 41 -9.42 -1.21 6.02
CA MET A 41 -8.09 -1.70 6.40
C MET A 41 -7.79 -1.38 7.86
N ARG A 42 -7.19 -2.35 8.56
CA ARG A 42 -6.80 -2.20 9.95
C ARG A 42 -5.42 -1.55 10.06
N THR A 43 -5.29 -0.58 10.96
CA THR A 43 -4.02 0.13 11.19
C THR A 43 -2.93 -0.82 11.70
N GLU A 44 -3.31 -1.85 12.47
CA GLU A 44 -2.39 -2.86 13.01
C GLU A 44 -1.68 -3.69 11.91
N TRP A 45 -2.21 -3.71 10.68
CA TRP A 45 -1.58 -4.39 9.54
C TRP A 45 -0.58 -3.49 8.79
N LEU A 46 -0.53 -2.20 9.14
CA LEU A 46 0.30 -1.23 8.45
C LEU A 46 1.77 -1.46 8.79
N GLN A 47 2.58 -1.68 7.75
CA GLN A 47 4.01 -1.88 7.89
C GLN A 47 4.75 -0.59 7.59
N TYR A 48 5.84 -0.34 8.33
CA TYR A 48 6.80 0.71 8.02
C TYR A 48 7.99 0.11 7.25
N LYS A 49 8.23 0.58 6.03
CA LYS A 49 9.34 0.12 5.20
C LYS A 49 9.80 1.23 4.27
N PRO A 50 10.95 1.89 4.53
CA PRO A 50 11.42 2.98 3.69
C PRO A 50 11.64 2.56 2.23
N LEU A 51 11.14 3.36 1.30
CA LEU A 51 11.37 3.21 -0.13
C LEU A 51 12.65 3.95 -0.54
N LYS A 52 13.45 3.36 -1.43
CA LYS A 52 14.58 4.06 -2.05
C LYS A 52 14.05 4.93 -3.18
N ASP A 53 14.25 6.24 -3.09
CA ASP A 53 13.91 7.17 -4.16
C ASP A 53 14.87 6.96 -5.34
N PRO A 54 14.38 6.62 -6.55
CA PRO A 54 15.25 6.36 -7.70
C PRO A 54 15.87 7.66 -8.26
N ARG A 55 15.32 8.82 -7.90
CA ARG A 55 15.79 10.14 -8.35
C ARG A 55 17.03 10.59 -7.56
N SER A 56 17.10 10.26 -6.27
CA SER A 56 18.15 10.72 -5.36
C SER A 56 18.96 9.60 -4.71
N GLY A 57 18.48 8.35 -4.77
CA GLY A 57 19.08 7.21 -4.07
C GLY A 57 18.80 7.17 -2.56
N ILE A 58 18.16 8.19 -1.99
CA ILE A 58 17.87 8.33 -0.56
C ILE A 58 16.67 7.46 -0.17
N ARG A 59 16.67 6.91 1.04
CA ARG A 59 15.52 6.20 1.60
C ARG A 59 14.54 7.18 2.23
N VAL A 60 13.29 7.15 1.78
CA VAL A 60 12.18 7.98 2.27
C VAL A 60 11.25 7.11 3.12
N PRO A 61 10.79 7.59 4.30
CA PRO A 61 9.75 6.94 5.07
C PRO A 61 8.54 6.56 4.21
N ALA A 62 8.08 5.32 4.34
CA ALA A 62 6.90 4.85 3.62
C ALA A 62 6.17 3.78 4.43
N TRP A 63 4.87 3.69 4.19
CA TRP A 63 3.96 2.77 4.85
C TRP A 63 3.20 1.92 3.84
N HIS A 64 2.96 0.67 4.21
CA HIS A 64 2.62 -0.40 3.30
C HIS A 64 1.50 -1.27 3.91
N TRP A 65 0.51 -1.65 3.10
CA TRP A 65 -0.33 -2.81 3.35
C TRP A 65 -0.11 -3.85 2.25
N ASP A 66 0.23 -5.06 2.67
CA ASP A 66 0.27 -6.24 1.81
C ASP A 66 -1.00 -7.05 2.06
N LEU A 67 -1.88 -7.11 1.06
CA LEU A 67 -3.19 -7.74 1.16
C LEU A 67 -3.24 -9.00 0.30
N TRP A 68 -3.71 -10.08 0.91
CA TRP A 68 -3.74 -11.44 0.36
C TRP A 68 -5.04 -12.11 0.80
N GLY A 69 -5.45 -13.17 0.10
CA GLY A 69 -6.60 -14.02 0.47
C GLY A 69 -7.84 -13.21 0.86
N VAL A 70 -8.40 -13.50 2.04
CA VAL A 70 -9.64 -12.84 2.53
C VAL A 70 -9.54 -11.31 2.62
N ASN A 71 -8.35 -10.74 2.86
CA ASN A 71 -8.17 -9.29 2.92
C ASN A 71 -8.14 -8.67 1.52
N LEU A 72 -7.66 -9.40 0.51
CA LEU A 72 -7.77 -9.00 -0.89
C LEU A 72 -9.22 -9.13 -1.40
N GLU A 73 -9.91 -10.21 -1.07
CA GLU A 73 -11.31 -10.43 -1.45
C GLU A 73 -12.23 -9.32 -0.91
N ARG A 74 -12.01 -8.89 0.33
CA ARG A 74 -12.71 -7.75 0.94
C ARG A 74 -12.48 -6.44 0.21
N LEU A 75 -11.30 -6.25 -0.39
CA LEU A 75 -11.00 -5.07 -1.18
C LEU A 75 -11.72 -5.12 -2.53
N ASP A 76 -11.68 -6.27 -3.22
CA ASP A 76 -12.27 -6.42 -4.55
C ASP A 76 -13.81 -6.41 -4.51
N THR A 77 -14.44 -6.87 -3.43
CA THR A 77 -15.91 -6.83 -3.24
C THR A 77 -16.47 -5.45 -2.93
N ARG A 78 -15.60 -4.48 -2.58
CA ARG A 78 -15.96 -3.10 -2.23
C ARG A 78 -15.70 -2.10 -3.35
N ALA A 79 -15.10 -2.53 -4.46
CA ALA A 79 -14.96 -1.72 -5.64
C ALA A 79 -16.33 -1.54 -6.31
N PRO A 80 -16.73 -0.32 -6.73
CA PRO A 80 -17.98 -0.08 -7.44
C PRO A 80 -18.06 -0.84 -8.77
#